data_AF-A0A8J4VQ17-F1
#
_entry.id   AF-A0A8J4VQ17-F1
#
_cell.length_a   1.000
_cell.length_b   1.000
_cell.length_c   1.000
_cell.angle_alpha   90.00
_cell.angle_beta   90.00
_cell.angle_gamma   90.00
#
_symmetry.space_group_name_H-M   'P 1'
#
loop_
_entity.id
_entity.type
_entity.pdbx_description
1 polymer ?
#
loop_
_entity_poly.entity_id
_entity_poly.type
_entity_poly.pdbx_seq_one_letter_code
_entity_poly.pdbx_strand_id
1 'polypeptide(L)'
;KALAGEYLGLTGTRLDGAEMLVCGLATHFVPSERLSLLEEALCKVDSSDPAIISAVINEYSKQPYMKEKSAYHRLNVIDRCFSRRTVEEIISALERVALNKKDDWISKTIQSLKRASPTSLKISLRSDFRYVL
;
A
#
# COMPACT_ATOMS: atom_id res chain seq x y z
N LYS A 1 3.77 9.35 7.39
CA LYS A 1 2.93 8.43 6.58
C LYS A 1 3.63 7.09 6.31
N ALA A 2 4.44 6.57 7.25
CA ALA A 2 5.40 5.48 6.95
C ALA A 2 4.93 4.06 7.28
N LEU A 3 3.84 3.88 8.04
CA LEU A 3 3.49 2.58 8.65
C LEU A 3 2.70 1.64 7.71
N ALA A 4 2.30 2.11 6.53
CA ALA A 4 1.83 1.23 5.46
C ALA A 4 2.97 0.36 4.89
N GLY A 5 4.20 0.86 4.87
CA GLY A 5 5.36 0.13 4.34
C GLY A 5 5.69 -1.14 5.12
N GLU A 6 5.72 -1.04 6.46
CA GLU A 6 5.98 -2.20 7.34
C GLU A 6 4.86 -3.25 7.22
N TYR A 7 3.61 -2.82 7.13
CA TYR A 7 2.49 -3.72 6.89
C TYR A 7 2.62 -4.47 5.57
N LEU A 8 2.86 -3.75 4.46
CA LEU A 8 3.00 -4.34 3.14
C LEU A 8 4.21 -5.29 3.08
N GLY A 9 5.34 -4.87 3.65
CA GLY A 9 6.58 -5.66 3.69
C GLY A 9 6.44 -6.96 4.48
N LEU A 10 5.78 -6.91 5.65
CA LEU A 10 5.65 -8.09 6.52
C LEU A 10 4.53 -9.03 6.10
N THR A 11 3.45 -8.51 5.49
CA THR A 11 2.27 -9.31 5.16
C THR A 11 2.23 -9.74 3.69
N GLY A 12 2.98 -9.08 2.82
CA GLY A 12 2.93 -9.30 1.37
C GLY A 12 1.56 -8.99 0.78
N THR A 13 0.78 -8.12 1.42
CA THR A 13 -0.58 -7.81 0.98
C THR A 13 -0.55 -7.15 -0.39
N ARG A 14 -1.37 -7.68 -1.31
CA ARG A 14 -1.55 -7.09 -2.65
C ARG A 14 -2.40 -5.85 -2.55
N LEU A 15 -1.96 -4.78 -3.19
CA LEU A 15 -2.72 -3.54 -3.36
C LEU A 15 -3.27 -3.47 -4.77
N ASP A 16 -4.49 -2.95 -4.90
CA ASP A 16 -5.01 -2.56 -6.21
C ASP A 16 -4.59 -1.12 -6.59
N GLY A 17 -4.85 -0.73 -7.84
CA GLY A 17 -4.41 0.57 -8.36
C GLY A 17 -4.95 1.78 -7.59
N ALA A 18 -6.14 1.66 -6.98
CA ALA A 18 -6.69 2.73 -6.14
C ALA A 18 -5.91 2.84 -4.84
N GLU A 19 -5.63 1.70 -4.20
CA GLU A 19 -4.88 1.64 -2.96
C GLU A 19 -3.43 2.10 -3.15
N MET A 20 -2.80 1.80 -4.28
CA MET A 20 -1.45 2.28 -4.60
C MET A 20 -1.39 3.81 -4.67
N LEU A 21 -2.36 4.47 -5.32
CA LEU A 21 -2.41 5.93 -5.41
C LEU A 21 -2.53 6.58 -4.03
N VAL A 22 -3.38 6.00 -3.19
CA VAL A 22 -3.71 6.55 -1.86
C VAL A 22 -2.57 6.35 -0.85
N CYS A 23 -1.88 5.21 -0.95
CA CYS A 23 -0.68 4.94 -0.17
C CYS A 23 0.53 5.77 -0.65
N GLY A 24 0.41 6.53 -1.75
CA GLY A 24 1.51 7.30 -2.33
C GLY A 24 2.52 6.45 -3.10
N LEU A 25 2.18 5.19 -3.42
CA LEU A 25 3.01 4.27 -4.20
C LEU A 25 2.87 4.49 -5.71
N ALA A 26 1.71 4.99 -6.14
CA ALA A 26 1.49 5.43 -7.51
C ALA A 26 1.27 6.95 -7.51
N THR A 27 1.73 7.61 -8.58
CA THR A 27 1.53 9.06 -8.78
C THR A 27 0.21 9.36 -9.48
N HIS A 28 -0.21 8.47 -10.38
CA HIS A 28 -1.38 8.64 -11.23
C HIS A 28 -2.17 7.33 -11.36
N PHE A 29 -3.46 7.42 -11.63
CA PHE A 29 -4.31 6.27 -11.93
C PHE A 29 -4.96 6.47 -13.29
N VAL A 30 -4.67 5.58 -14.24
CA VAL A 30 -5.20 5.62 -15.61
C VAL A 30 -6.02 4.35 -15.86
N PRO A 31 -7.31 4.45 -16.24
CA PRO A 31 -8.10 3.29 -16.62
C PRO A 31 -7.47 2.56 -17.82
N SER A 32 -7.48 1.23 -17.80
CA SER A 32 -6.82 0.42 -18.84
C SER A 32 -7.30 0.75 -20.26
N GLU A 33 -8.58 1.10 -20.43
CA GLU A 33 -9.18 1.53 -21.71
C GLU A 33 -8.53 2.79 -22.32
N ARG A 34 -7.88 3.62 -21.49
CA ARG A 34 -7.23 4.87 -21.91
C ARG A 34 -5.71 4.75 -22.05
N LEU A 35 -5.13 3.60 -21.70
CA LEU A 35 -3.67 3.43 -21.74
C LEU A 35 -3.10 3.57 -23.15
N SER A 36 -3.77 3.00 -24.16
CA SER A 36 -3.32 3.14 -25.56
C SER A 36 -3.34 4.59 -26.04
N LEU A 37 -4.36 5.36 -25.65
CA LEU A 37 -4.46 6.78 -26.00
C LEU A 37 -3.39 7.62 -25.29
N LEU A 38 -3.09 7.29 -24.03
CA LEU A 38 -2.01 7.94 -23.29
C LEU A 38 -0.65 7.65 -23.93
N GLU A 39 -0.39 6.41 -24.33
CA GLU A 39 0.85 6.02 -25.01
C GLU A 39 1.03 6.80 -26.32
N GLU A 40 -0.01 6.87 -27.15
CA GLU A 40 0.00 7.67 -28.37
C GLU A 40 0.23 9.17 -28.10
N ALA A 41 -0.36 9.72 -27.04
CA ALA A 41 -0.17 11.11 -26.66
C ALA A 41 1.27 11.38 -26.22
N LEU A 42 1.85 10.49 -25.39
CA LEU A 42 3.24 10.60 -24.96
C LEU A 42 4.23 10.50 -26.12
N CYS A 43 3.97 9.64 -27.11
CA CYS A 43 4.80 9.54 -28.32
C CYS A 43 4.81 10.83 -29.18
N LYS A 44 3.79 11.69 -29.06
CA LYS A 44 3.69 12.96 -29.80
C LYS A 44 4.32 14.14 -29.06
N VAL A 45 4.69 13.98 -27.79
CA VAL A 45 5.33 15.03 -27.00
C VAL A 45 6.78 15.18 -27.42
N ASP A 46 7.14 16.31 -28.03
CA ASP A 46 8.51 16.62 -28.47
C ASP A 46 9.33 17.35 -27.38
N SER A 47 9.00 17.11 -26.11
CA SER A 47 9.66 17.75 -24.97
C SER A 47 10.03 16.72 -23.92
N SER A 48 11.23 16.86 -23.35
CA SER A 48 11.70 16.08 -22.22
C SER A 48 11.39 16.73 -20.87
N ASP A 49 10.61 17.82 -20.84
CA ASP A 49 10.22 18.49 -19.61
C ASP A 49 9.26 17.60 -18.77
N PRO A 50 9.65 17.20 -17.55
CA PRO A 50 8.80 16.40 -16.66
C PRO A 50 7.44 17.05 -16.36
N ALA A 51 7.35 18.39 -16.35
CA ALA A 51 6.10 19.09 -16.09
C ALA A 51 5.10 18.88 -17.23
N ILE A 52 5.58 18.91 -18.49
CA ILE A 52 4.75 18.69 -19.68
C ILE A 52 4.29 17.24 -19.73
N ILE A 53 5.19 16.28 -19.47
CA ILE A 53 4.85 14.85 -19.41
C ILE A 53 3.82 14.58 -18.31
N SER A 54 3.99 15.16 -17.12
CA SER A 54 3.03 15.00 -16.03
C SER A 54 1.67 15.62 -16.36
N ALA A 55 1.63 16.73 -17.10
CA ALA A 55 0.37 17.32 -17.54
C ALA A 55 -0.39 16.40 -18.49
N VAL A 56 0.31 15.77 -19.44
CA VAL A 56 -0.28 14.78 -20.35
C VAL A 56 -0.82 13.59 -19.57
N ILE A 57 -0.03 12.99 -18.67
CA ILE A 57 -0.50 11.85 -17.86
C ILE A 57 -1.74 12.23 -17.03
N ASN A 58 -1.78 13.45 -16.48
CA ASN A 58 -2.92 13.95 -15.72
C ASN A 58 -4.21 14.03 -16.53
N GLU A 59 -4.14 14.39 -17.82
CA GLU A 59 -5.30 14.46 -18.71
C GLU A 59 -6.02 13.11 -18.86
N TYR A 60 -5.25 12.02 -18.92
CA TYR A 60 -5.78 10.66 -19.04
C TYR A 60 -6.08 10.01 -17.68
N SER A 61 -5.59 10.60 -16.60
CA SER A 61 -5.78 10.12 -15.24
C SER A 61 -7.22 10.32 -14.77
N LYS A 62 -7.66 9.45 -13.86
CA LYS A 62 -8.93 9.58 -13.16
C LYS A 62 -8.73 9.33 -11.68
N GLN A 63 -9.58 9.94 -10.86
CA GLN A 63 -9.65 9.58 -9.45
C GLN A 63 -10.30 8.19 -9.34
N PRO A 64 -9.62 7.19 -8.77
CA PRO A 64 -10.18 5.86 -8.62
C PRO A 64 -11.25 5.86 -7.53
N TYR A 65 -12.28 5.03 -7.71
CA TYR A 65 -13.24 4.75 -6.65
C TYR A 65 -12.61 3.82 -5.61
N MET A 66 -12.58 4.25 -4.35
CA MET A 66 -12.13 3.38 -3.26
C MET A 66 -13.22 2.37 -2.89
N LYS A 67 -12.83 1.11 -2.75
CA LYS A 67 -13.70 0.06 -2.23
C LYS A 67 -13.85 0.22 -0.72
N GLU A 68 -15.06 0.02 -0.18
CA GLU A 68 -15.33 0.07 1.27
C GLU A 68 -14.43 -0.87 2.10
N LYS A 69 -13.96 -1.97 1.51
CA LYS A 69 -13.08 -2.96 2.16
C LYS A 69 -11.58 -2.68 1.99
N SER A 70 -11.23 -1.51 1.45
CA SER A 70 -9.85 -1.11 1.21
C SER A 70 -9.00 -1.14 2.50
N ALA A 71 -7.72 -1.50 2.35
CA ALA A 71 -6.74 -1.37 3.42
C ALA A 71 -6.63 0.07 3.94
N TYR A 72 -7.05 1.07 3.14
CA TYR A 72 -7.09 2.48 3.53
C TYR A 72 -7.94 2.72 4.79
N HIS A 73 -9.14 2.16 4.83
CA HIS A 73 -10.03 2.29 6.00
C HIS A 73 -9.48 1.60 7.25
N ARG A 74 -8.44 0.76 7.08
CA ARG A 74 -7.76 0.04 8.14
C ARG A 74 -6.41 0.67 8.50
N LEU A 75 -6.00 1.76 7.84
CA LEU A 75 -4.71 2.41 8.08
C LEU A 75 -4.51 2.80 9.53
N ASN A 76 -5.53 3.30 10.23
CA ASN A 76 -5.39 3.65 11.65
C ASN A 76 -5.04 2.43 12.51
N VAL A 77 -5.65 1.27 12.23
CA VAL A 77 -5.35 0.02 12.92
C VAL A 77 -3.96 -0.48 12.55
N ILE A 78 -3.62 -0.41 11.27
CA ILE A 78 -2.29 -0.77 10.75
C ILE A 78 -1.22 0.07 11.44
N ASP A 79 -1.34 1.39 11.41
CA ASP A 79 -0.42 2.36 12.00
C ASP A 79 -0.19 2.07 13.50
N ARG A 80 -1.27 1.84 14.25
CA ARG A 80 -1.20 1.52 15.68
C ARG A 80 -0.57 0.15 15.99
N CYS A 81 -0.79 -0.84 15.15
CA CYS A 81 -0.32 -2.21 15.38
C CYS A 81 1.10 -2.43 14.87
N PHE A 82 1.44 -1.84 13.72
CA PHE A 82 2.74 -2.04 13.06
C PHE A 82 3.81 -1.07 13.58
N SER A 83 3.46 0.02 14.26
CA SER A 83 4.41 0.93 14.95
C SER A 83 5.20 0.33 16.11
N ARG A 84 5.09 -0.99 16.34
CA ARG A 84 5.80 -1.72 17.38
C ARG A 84 7.20 -2.11 16.94
N ARG A 85 8.09 -2.35 17.89
CA ARG A 85 9.51 -2.56 17.58
C ARG A 85 9.85 -4.02 17.28
N THR A 86 8.95 -4.95 17.61
CA THR A 86 9.15 -6.39 17.40
C THR A 86 7.93 -7.03 16.75
N VAL A 87 8.16 -8.12 16.02
CA VAL A 87 7.09 -8.89 15.34
C VAL A 87 6.11 -9.44 16.37
N GLU A 88 6.61 -9.87 17.53
CA GLU A 88 5.83 -10.35 18.66
C GLU A 88 4.87 -9.27 19.19
N GLU A 89 5.36 -8.05 19.39
CA GLU A 89 4.51 -6.93 19.81
C GLU A 89 3.45 -6.58 18.76
N ILE A 90 3.79 -6.66 17.46
CA ILE A 90 2.83 -6.44 16.35
C ILE A 90 1.72 -7.48 16.41
N ILE A 91 2.06 -8.76 16.53
CA ILE A 91 1.09 -9.86 16.61
C ILE A 91 0.20 -9.68 17.85
N SER A 92 0.78 -9.43 19.02
CA SER A 92 0.01 -9.20 20.26
C SER A 92 -0.87 -7.93 20.19
N ALA A 93 -0.45 -6.90 19.44
CA ALA A 93 -1.30 -5.74 19.18
C ALA A 93 -2.49 -6.10 18.29
N LEU A 94 -2.27 -6.84 17.20
CA LEU A 94 -3.33 -7.31 16.31
C LEU A 94 -4.34 -8.21 17.04
N GLU A 95 -3.87 -9.14 17.87
CA GLU A 95 -4.72 -10.02 18.68
C GLU A 95 -5.62 -9.22 19.63
N ARG A 96 -5.11 -8.16 20.27
CA ARG A 96 -5.91 -7.25 21.10
C ARG A 96 -6.98 -6.50 20.32
N VAL A 97 -6.71 -6.14 19.07
CA VAL A 97 -7.74 -5.51 18.21
C VAL A 97 -8.80 -6.55 17.80
N ALA A 98 -8.39 -7.77 17.51
CA ALA A 98 -9.30 -8.86 17.14
C ALA A 98 -10.32 -9.19 18.25
N LEU A 99 -9.95 -9.00 19.52
CA LEU A 99 -10.87 -9.18 20.66
C LEU A 99 -12.01 -8.15 20.68
N ASN A 100 -11.72 -6.90 20.32
CA ASN A 100 -12.70 -5.80 20.37
C ASN A 100 -13.48 -5.66 19.06
N LYS A 101 -12.92 -6.11 17.94
CA LYS A 101 -13.52 -5.99 16.62
C LYS A 101 -13.26 -7.28 15.83
N LYS A 102 -14.31 -8.07 15.58
CA LYS A 102 -14.25 -9.16 14.61
C LYS A 102 -14.17 -8.57 13.20
N ASP A 103 -12.96 -8.54 12.66
CA ASP A 103 -12.68 -8.23 11.26
C ASP A 103 -11.85 -9.37 10.68
N ASP A 104 -12.35 -10.01 9.63
CA ASP A 104 -11.71 -11.12 8.92
C ASP A 104 -10.29 -10.78 8.45
N TRP A 105 -10.04 -9.50 8.14
CA TRP A 105 -8.71 -9.03 7.76
C TRP A 105 -7.68 -9.14 8.89
N ILE A 106 -8.07 -8.88 10.14
CA ILE A 106 -7.15 -8.97 11.28
C ILE A 106 -6.74 -10.43 11.47
N SER A 107 -7.71 -11.34 11.45
CA SER A 107 -7.48 -12.78 11.58
C SER A 107 -6.58 -13.31 10.46
N LYS A 108 -6.84 -12.92 9.21
CA LYS A 108 -5.99 -13.28 8.06
C LYS A 108 -4.57 -12.74 8.17
N THR A 109 -4.42 -11.50 8.64
CA THR A 109 -3.11 -10.86 8.84
C THR A 109 -2.31 -11.60 9.91
N ILE A 110 -2.92 -11.91 11.06
CA ILE A 110 -2.27 -12.69 12.12
C ILE A 110 -1.86 -14.07 11.60
N GLN A 111 -2.73 -14.74 10.85
CA GLN A 111 -2.41 -16.05 10.29
C GLN A 111 -1.27 -15.99 9.27
N SER A 112 -1.23 -14.96 8.42
CA SER A 112 -0.14 -14.74 7.46
C SER A 112 1.20 -14.55 8.18
N LEU A 113 1.25 -13.68 9.19
CA LEU A 113 2.45 -13.46 10.00
C LEU A 113 2.90 -14.75 10.72
N LYS A 114 1.97 -15.53 11.28
CA LYS A 114 2.31 -16.80 11.96
C LYS A 114 2.78 -17.91 11.01
N ARG A 115 2.43 -17.85 9.72
CA ARG A 115 2.87 -18.82 8.70
C ARG A 115 4.22 -18.46 8.08
N ALA A 116 4.62 -17.19 8.12
CA ALA A 116 5.89 -16.74 7.58
C ALA A 116 7.08 -17.12 8.48
N SER A 117 8.29 -17.11 7.91
CA SER A 117 9.51 -17.42 8.66
C SER A 117 9.79 -16.35 9.73
N PRO A 118 9.92 -16.72 11.02
CA PRO A 118 10.19 -15.76 12.10
C PRO A 118 11.48 -14.96 11.88
N THR A 119 12.51 -15.60 11.33
CA THR A 119 13.78 -14.94 11.01
C THR A 119 13.60 -13.91 9.90
N SER A 120 12.88 -14.26 8.83
CA SER A 120 12.61 -13.34 7.71
C SER A 120 11.80 -12.12 8.14
N LEU A 121 10.78 -12.33 8.99
CA LEU A 121 9.96 -11.23 9.52
C LEU A 121 10.79 -10.26 10.37
N LYS A 122 11.65 -10.80 11.25
CA LYS A 122 12.53 -9.96 12.09
C LYS A 122 13.55 -9.19 11.28
N ILE A 123 14.13 -9.81 10.24
CA ILE A 123 15.03 -9.11 9.31
C ILE A 123 14.27 -8.00 8.59
N SER A 124 13.10 -8.31 8.00
CA SER A 124 12.29 -7.36 7.26
C SER A 124 11.87 -6.16 8.12
N LEU A 125 11.45 -6.40 9.38
CA LEU A 125 11.11 -5.32 10.31
C LEU A 125 12.32 -4.44 10.66
N ARG A 126 13.53 -5.02 10.72
CA ARG A 126 14.78 -4.29 10.99
C ARG A 126 15.31 -3.52 9.79
N SER A 127 14.92 -3.87 8.57
CA SER A 127 15.33 -3.19 7.34
C SER A 127 14.72 -1.78 7.19
N ASP A 128 14.07 -1.26 8.23
CA ASP A 128 13.55 0.10 8.38
C ASP A 128 12.82 0.60 7.12
N PHE A 129 11.61 0.06 6.88
CA PHE A 129 10.71 0.54 5.82
C PHE A 129 10.36 2.04 5.94
N ARG A 130 10.74 2.69 7.05
CA ARG A 130 10.58 4.13 7.26
C ARG A 130 11.33 5.01 6.26
N TYR A 131 12.32 4.49 5.55
CA TYR A 131 13.09 5.26 4.56
C TYR A 131 12.85 4.85 3.10
N VAL A 132 12.01 3.84 2.86
CA VAL A 132 11.85 3.24 1.52
C VAL A 132 10.60 3.76 0.78
N LEU A 133 9.69 4.47 1.46
CA LEU A 133 8.43 4.97 0.87
C LEU A 133 8.11 6.40 1.31
#